data_AF-A0A0N1NLA4-F1
#
_entry.id   AF-A0A0N1NLA4-F1
#
_cell.length_a   1.000
_cell.length_b   1.000
_cell.length_c   1.000
_cell.angle_alpha   90.00
_cell.angle_beta   90.00
_cell.angle_gamma   90.00
#
_symmetry.space_group_name_H-M   'P 1'
#
loop_
_entity.id
_entity.type
_entity.pdbx_description
1 polymer ?
#
loop_
_entity_poly.entity_id
_entity_poly.type
_entity_poly.pdbx_seq_one_letter_code
_entity_poly.pdbx_strand_id
1 'polypeptide(L)'
;MARHAGQGIRGTGGVHGIRAPGVRRAGPGSVAVVLLLALGACLAGCSDGASPSDVASAASSLASEAGDSLASATAEAGRRFNEFKNGLDAKDEVRLGDRVTIDSAGRATVKATATNPTSAAKTYAIQVDFRDKGGNLLDTVVVTLNDVPAGAAKDATARSTRTLSGDVTADVARAVRT
;
A
#
# COMPACT_ATOMS: atom_id res chain seq x y z
N MET A 1 -25.12 2.49 -67.48
CA MET A 1 -23.80 2.98 -67.96
C MET A 1 -22.77 2.76 -66.84
N ALA A 2 -21.59 2.21 -67.19
CA ALA A 2 -20.35 1.97 -66.39
C ALA A 2 -20.47 1.12 -65.10
N ARG A 3 -19.97 -0.13 -64.99
CA ARG A 3 -18.60 -0.73 -65.10
C ARG A 3 -17.60 -0.25 -64.04
N HIS A 4 -17.22 -1.15 -63.10
CA HIS A 4 -15.88 -1.49 -62.55
C HIS A 4 -16.09 -2.21 -61.19
N ALA A 5 -15.78 -3.49 -60.95
CA ALA A 5 -14.60 -4.34 -61.14
C ALA A 5 -13.59 -4.32 -59.96
N GLY A 6 -13.26 -5.52 -59.45
CA GLY A 6 -12.21 -5.85 -58.48
C GLY A 6 -12.79 -6.61 -57.27
N GLN A 7 -12.90 -7.94 -57.20
CA GLN A 7 -11.92 -9.04 -57.34
C GLN A 7 -10.74 -8.96 -56.35
N GLY A 8 -10.74 -9.86 -55.36
CA GLY A 8 -9.68 -10.08 -54.38
C GLY A 8 -9.91 -11.38 -53.62
N ILE A 9 -9.49 -12.47 -54.25
CA ILE A 9 -9.50 -13.86 -53.78
C ILE A 9 -8.23 -14.18 -52.98
N ARG A 10 -8.34 -15.19 -52.09
CA ARG A 10 -7.29 -16.09 -51.55
C ARG A 10 -6.52 -15.66 -50.28
N GLY A 11 -6.49 -16.59 -49.33
CA GLY A 11 -5.58 -16.58 -48.19
C GLY A 11 -5.84 -17.69 -47.16
N THR A 12 -6.00 -18.94 -47.60
CA THR A 12 -5.90 -20.11 -46.71
C THR A 12 -4.42 -20.46 -46.49
N GLY A 13 -4.02 -20.59 -45.23
CA GLY A 13 -2.72 -21.10 -44.78
C GLY A 13 -2.45 -20.53 -43.39
N GLY A 14 -2.29 -21.30 -42.33
CA GLY A 14 -1.79 -22.65 -42.23
C GLY A 14 -0.70 -22.64 -41.17
N VAL A 15 -0.91 -23.50 -40.17
CA VAL A 15 0.08 -24.25 -39.41
C VAL A 15 1.04 -23.58 -38.38
N HIS A 16 1.02 -24.24 -37.22
CA HIS A 16 2.14 -24.57 -36.32
C HIS A 16 2.72 -23.47 -35.41
N GLY A 17 2.28 -23.53 -34.16
CA GLY A 17 2.98 -22.98 -33.00
C GLY A 17 2.82 -23.87 -31.78
N ILE A 18 3.18 -25.16 -31.90
CA ILE A 18 3.32 -26.07 -30.77
C ILE A 18 4.67 -25.75 -30.12
N ARG A 19 4.67 -25.22 -28.89
CA ARG A 19 5.86 -25.23 -28.03
C ARG A 19 5.48 -25.71 -26.65
N ALA A 20 5.78 -26.98 -26.40
CA ALA A 20 5.85 -27.59 -25.07
C ALA A 20 7.23 -27.31 -24.44
N PRO A 21 7.63 -28.00 -23.36
CA PRO A 21 7.45 -27.64 -21.96
C PRO A 21 8.80 -27.32 -21.27
N GLY A 22 8.77 -26.67 -20.11
CA GLY A 22 9.93 -26.56 -19.21
C GLY A 22 9.44 -26.64 -17.78
N VAL A 23 9.29 -27.84 -17.21
CA VAL A 23 10.29 -28.54 -16.39
C VAL A 23 10.75 -27.70 -15.19
N ARG A 24 10.09 -28.01 -14.07
CA ARG A 24 10.64 -28.27 -12.74
C ARG A 24 11.94 -27.55 -12.36
N ARG A 25 11.83 -26.69 -11.34
CA ARG A 25 12.81 -26.68 -10.24
C ARG A 25 12.10 -26.96 -8.92
N ALA A 26 12.16 -28.23 -8.53
CA ALA A 26 12.22 -28.63 -7.15
C ALA A 26 13.66 -28.39 -6.67
N GLY A 27 13.83 -27.88 -5.45
CA GLY A 27 15.14 -27.86 -4.80
C GLY A 27 15.09 -27.10 -3.48
N PRO A 28 15.70 -27.63 -2.41
CA PRO A 28 15.22 -27.51 -1.03
C PRO A 28 15.99 -26.45 -0.24
N GLY A 29 15.44 -25.99 0.88
CA GLY A 29 16.15 -25.06 1.74
C GLY A 29 15.39 -24.73 3.01
N SER A 30 14.92 -25.74 3.72
CA SER A 30 14.52 -25.60 5.12
C SER A 30 15.75 -25.23 5.94
N VAL A 31 16.01 -23.93 6.10
CA VAL A 31 16.97 -23.45 7.09
C VAL A 31 16.23 -23.42 8.43
N ALA A 32 16.23 -24.56 9.11
CA ALA A 32 15.89 -24.62 10.52
C ALA A 32 16.97 -23.84 11.28
N VAL A 33 16.66 -22.60 11.65
CA VAL A 33 17.48 -21.82 12.59
C VAL A 33 17.32 -22.48 13.95
N VAL A 34 18.29 -23.32 14.32
CA VAL A 34 18.45 -23.81 15.69
C VAL A 34 18.97 -22.64 16.53
N LEU A 35 18.05 -21.92 17.17
CA LEU A 35 18.39 -20.91 18.16
C LEU A 35 18.78 -21.62 19.47
N LEU A 36 20.04 -22.02 19.58
CA LEU A 36 20.66 -22.44 20.85
C LEU A 36 20.88 -21.20 21.72
N LEU A 37 19.84 -20.83 22.49
CA LEU A 37 19.95 -19.93 23.64
C LEU A 37 20.71 -20.66 24.77
N ALA A 38 22.03 -20.75 24.62
CA ALA A 38 22.91 -21.01 25.75
C ALA A 38 23.04 -19.70 26.53
N LEU A 39 22.18 -19.53 27.54
CA LEU A 39 22.38 -18.53 28.59
C LEU A 39 23.57 -18.98 29.44
N GLY A 40 24.78 -18.67 28.95
CA GLY A 40 26.04 -18.92 29.63
C GLY A 40 26.22 -17.97 30.81
N ALA A 41 25.64 -18.33 31.96
CA ALA A 41 26.04 -17.79 33.24
C ALA A 41 27.37 -18.45 33.67
N CYS A 42 28.49 -17.85 33.27
CA CYS A 42 29.80 -18.13 33.85
C CYS A 42 30.42 -16.83 34.35
N LEU A 43 29.94 -16.35 35.51
CA LEU A 43 30.74 -15.47 36.36
C LEU A 43 31.76 -16.33 37.12
N ALA A 44 32.75 -16.84 36.39
CA ALA A 44 33.98 -17.36 36.96
C ALA A 44 35.03 -16.26 36.78
N GLY A 45 35.29 -15.51 37.84
CA GLY A 45 36.41 -14.58 37.88
C GLY A 45 37.74 -15.32 37.77
N CYS A 46 38.73 -14.65 37.17
CA CYS A 46 40.11 -14.59 37.66
C CYS A 46 40.86 -13.49 36.89
N SER A 47 41.64 -12.72 37.63
CA SER A 47 42.15 -11.39 37.30
C SER A 47 43.36 -11.39 36.37
N ASP A 48 43.39 -10.45 35.42
CA ASP A 48 44.59 -9.72 35.03
C ASP A 48 44.17 -8.29 34.62
N GLY A 49 44.94 -7.30 35.02
CA GLY A 49 44.46 -5.92 35.25
C GLY A 49 43.83 -5.22 34.03
N ALA A 50 42.56 -4.83 34.17
CA ALA A 50 41.93 -3.79 33.36
C ALA A 50 41.14 -2.86 34.30
N SER A 51 41.48 -1.57 34.30
CA SER A 51 40.79 -0.58 35.12
C SER A 51 39.32 -0.46 34.65
N PRO A 52 38.36 -0.11 35.53
CA PRO A 52 36.95 0.06 35.13
C PRO A 52 36.76 1.13 34.03
N SER A 53 37.75 2.02 33.87
CA SER A 53 37.83 3.05 32.83
C SER A 53 38.08 2.48 31.42
N ASP A 54 38.75 1.33 31.28
CA ASP A 54 39.11 0.76 29.98
C ASP A 54 37.96 -0.08 29.38
N VAL A 55 37.21 -0.79 30.23
CA VAL A 55 36.01 -1.56 29.82
C VAL A 55 34.85 -0.62 29.48
N ALA A 56 34.70 0.49 30.20
CA ALA A 56 33.72 1.53 29.89
C ALA A 56 34.06 2.28 28.59
N SER A 57 35.35 2.55 28.32
CA SER A 57 35.77 3.24 27.09
C SER A 57 35.70 2.33 25.86
N ALA A 58 36.04 1.03 26.00
CA ALA A 58 35.82 0.05 24.93
C ALA A 58 34.33 -0.16 24.65
N ALA A 59 33.48 -0.27 25.68
CA ALA A 59 32.03 -0.33 25.51
C ALA A 59 31.45 0.95 24.87
N SER A 60 32.03 2.12 25.14
CA SER A 60 31.57 3.40 24.57
C SER A 60 32.04 3.63 23.12
N SER A 61 33.23 3.17 22.73
CA SER A 61 33.69 3.21 21.33
C SER A 61 32.96 2.17 20.48
N LEU A 62 32.74 0.96 21.02
CA LEU A 62 31.88 -0.05 20.40
C LEU A 62 30.43 0.44 20.29
N ALA A 63 29.91 1.18 21.28
CA ALA A 63 28.58 1.79 21.20
C ALA A 63 28.50 3.00 20.25
N SER A 64 29.61 3.64 19.90
CA SER A 64 29.63 4.75 18.94
C SER A 64 29.76 4.24 17.51
N GLU A 65 30.63 3.26 17.26
CA GLU A 65 30.82 2.62 15.95
C GLU A 65 29.70 1.60 15.62
N ALA A 66 29.19 0.88 16.64
CA ALA A 66 27.94 0.12 16.51
C ALA A 66 26.71 1.03 16.60
N GLY A 67 26.83 2.23 17.18
CA GLY A 67 25.75 3.21 17.30
C GLY A 67 25.33 3.77 15.95
N ASP A 68 26.28 4.22 15.14
CA ASP A 68 25.99 4.75 13.79
C ASP A 68 25.49 3.67 12.82
N SER A 69 26.02 2.44 12.92
CA SER A 69 25.59 1.30 12.09
C SER A 69 24.25 0.70 12.52
N LEU A 70 23.99 0.57 13.83
CA LEU A 70 22.69 0.17 14.37
C LEU A 70 21.64 1.26 14.17
N ALA A 71 21.99 2.55 14.33
CA ALA A 71 21.08 3.66 14.06
C ALA A 71 20.70 3.73 12.58
N SER A 72 21.65 3.51 11.66
CA SER A 72 21.35 3.43 10.23
C SER A 72 20.49 2.22 9.88
N ALA A 73 20.75 1.06 10.49
CA ALA A 73 19.93 -0.15 10.30
C ALA A 73 18.51 0.01 10.88
N THR A 74 18.36 0.60 12.06
CA THR A 74 17.06 0.92 12.68
C THR A 74 16.34 2.01 11.91
N ALA A 75 17.04 3.01 11.36
CA ALA A 75 16.46 4.03 10.50
C ALA A 75 15.97 3.44 9.17
N GLU A 76 16.74 2.53 8.54
CA GLU A 76 16.30 1.79 7.35
C GLU A 76 15.09 0.91 7.65
N ALA A 77 15.10 0.13 8.74
CA ALA A 77 13.96 -0.67 9.16
C ALA A 77 12.72 0.20 9.45
N GLY A 78 12.92 1.34 10.11
CA GLY A 78 11.89 2.34 10.36
C GLY A 78 11.33 2.94 9.06
N ARG A 79 12.20 3.26 8.09
CA ARG A 79 11.79 3.71 6.75
C ARG A 79 10.97 2.66 6.03
N ARG A 80 11.39 1.39 6.03
CA ARG A 80 10.63 0.30 5.40
C ARG A 80 9.27 0.08 6.07
N PHE A 81 9.21 0.12 7.38
CA PHE A 81 7.93 -0.02 8.09
C PHE A 81 7.00 1.17 7.82
N ASN A 82 7.55 2.39 7.75
CA ASN A 82 6.81 3.59 7.37
C ASN A 82 6.35 3.54 5.90
N GLU A 83 7.18 3.02 4.99
CA GLU A 83 6.79 2.75 3.59
C GLU A 83 5.64 1.74 3.49
N PHE A 84 5.59 0.70 4.33
CA PHE A 84 4.44 -0.22 4.38
C PHE A 84 3.19 0.46 4.96
N LYS A 85 3.34 1.21 6.07
CA LYS A 85 2.22 1.95 6.69
C LYS A 85 1.66 3.01 5.76
N ASN A 86 2.50 3.85 5.15
CA ASN A 86 2.10 4.87 4.17
C ASN A 86 1.75 4.23 2.81
N GLY A 87 2.27 3.04 2.52
CA GLY A 87 1.88 2.26 1.36
C GLY A 87 0.40 1.88 1.44
N LEU A 88 -0.06 1.56 2.65
CA LEU A 88 -1.43 1.23 2.99
C LEU A 88 -2.29 2.45 3.32
N ASP A 89 -1.80 3.47 4.02
CA ASP A 89 -2.55 4.70 4.31
C ASP A 89 -2.49 5.65 3.12
N ALA A 90 -3.66 5.90 2.52
CA ALA A 90 -3.79 6.67 1.30
C ALA A 90 -4.70 7.89 1.47
N LYS A 91 -4.96 8.34 2.69
CA LYS A 91 -5.90 9.44 2.94
C LYS A 91 -5.52 10.72 2.17
N ASP A 92 -4.23 11.05 2.10
CA ASP A 92 -3.74 12.25 1.39
C ASP A 92 -3.80 12.14 -0.14
N GLU A 93 -3.96 10.92 -0.66
CA GLU A 93 -4.08 10.63 -2.09
C GLU A 93 -5.53 10.73 -2.59
N VAL A 94 -6.47 10.94 -1.68
CA VAL A 94 -7.91 11.03 -1.97
C VAL A 94 -8.41 12.47 -1.78
N ARG A 95 -9.26 12.91 -2.72
CA ARG A 95 -9.99 14.17 -2.65
C ARG A 95 -11.48 13.92 -2.85
N LEU A 96 -12.29 14.65 -2.09
CA LEU A 96 -13.74 14.73 -2.35
C LEU A 96 -14.04 15.98 -3.16
N GLY A 97 -15.11 15.94 -3.96
CA GLY A 97 -15.64 17.13 -4.62
C GLY A 97 -16.17 18.14 -3.61
N ASP A 98 -16.18 19.42 -4.00
CA ASP A 98 -16.46 20.55 -3.10
C ASP A 98 -17.88 20.58 -2.52
N ARG A 99 -18.81 19.85 -3.14
CA ARG A 99 -20.23 19.85 -2.75
C ARG A 99 -20.80 18.44 -2.71
N VAL A 100 -21.53 18.19 -1.63
CA VAL A 100 -22.49 17.07 -1.53
C VAL A 100 -23.79 17.46 -2.24
N THR A 101 -24.32 16.57 -3.07
CA THR A 101 -25.63 16.73 -3.73
C THR A 101 -26.61 15.70 -3.19
N ILE A 102 -27.90 16.04 -3.19
CA ILE A 102 -28.97 15.07 -2.89
C ILE A 102 -29.55 14.59 -4.22
N ASP A 103 -29.53 13.27 -4.45
CA ASP A 103 -30.12 12.67 -5.64
C ASP A 103 -31.65 12.57 -5.56
N SER A 104 -32.28 12.11 -6.65
CA SER A 104 -33.75 11.97 -6.73
C SER A 104 -34.34 10.95 -5.75
N ALA A 105 -33.52 10.06 -5.17
CA ALA A 105 -33.92 9.09 -4.15
C ALA A 105 -33.60 9.60 -2.72
N GLY A 106 -33.24 10.88 -2.58
CA GLY A 106 -32.91 11.50 -1.30
C GLY A 106 -31.56 11.08 -0.73
N ARG A 107 -30.68 10.43 -1.51
CA ARG A 107 -29.34 10.04 -1.03
C ARG A 107 -28.34 11.17 -1.25
N ALA A 108 -27.48 11.38 -0.27
CA ALA A 108 -26.33 12.25 -0.43
C ALA A 108 -25.29 11.57 -1.33
N THR A 109 -24.73 12.32 -2.27
CA THR A 109 -23.66 11.86 -3.15
C THR A 109 -22.53 12.87 -3.18
N VAL A 110 -21.30 12.38 -3.17
CA VAL A 110 -20.10 13.18 -3.40
C VAL A 110 -19.14 12.41 -4.28
N LYS A 111 -18.47 13.11 -5.20
CA LYS A 111 -17.40 12.55 -6.01
C LYS A 111 -16.17 12.31 -5.13
N ALA A 112 -15.57 11.13 -5.23
CA ALA A 112 -14.28 10.80 -4.64
C ALA A 112 -13.28 10.52 -5.75
N THR A 113 -12.12 11.15 -5.69
CA THR A 113 -11.02 10.98 -6.64
C THR A 113 -9.81 10.46 -5.89
N ALA A 114 -9.29 9.29 -6.30
CA ALA A 114 -8.04 8.74 -5.79
C ALA A 114 -6.93 8.92 -6.84
N THR A 115 -5.80 9.48 -6.43
CA THR A 115 -4.61 9.67 -7.28
C THR A 115 -3.54 8.68 -6.88
N ASN A 116 -3.11 7.82 -7.81
CA ASN A 116 -2.10 6.81 -7.54
C ASN A 116 -0.70 7.30 -7.94
N PRO A 117 0.18 7.65 -6.98
CA PRO A 117 1.53 8.10 -7.27
C PRO A 117 2.50 6.95 -7.59
N THR A 118 2.07 5.68 -7.46
CA THR A 118 2.95 4.53 -7.65
C THR A 118 3.10 4.15 -9.12
N SER A 119 4.10 3.31 -9.42
CA SER A 119 4.40 2.82 -10.77
C SER A 119 3.56 1.61 -11.21
N ALA A 120 2.58 1.17 -10.41
CA ALA A 120 1.71 0.04 -10.72
C ALA A 120 0.25 0.41 -10.48
N ALA A 121 -0.69 -0.31 -11.11
CA ALA A 121 -2.11 -0.15 -10.79
C ALA A 121 -2.38 -0.55 -9.34
N LYS A 122 -3.28 0.19 -8.68
CA LYS A 122 -3.61 0.02 -7.26
C LYS A 122 -5.11 0.06 -7.02
N THR A 123 -5.55 -0.61 -5.98
CA THR A 123 -6.94 -0.55 -5.52
C THR A 123 -7.03 0.31 -4.26
N TYR A 124 -8.06 1.14 -4.18
CA TYR A 124 -8.33 2.01 -3.04
C TYR A 124 -9.65 1.63 -2.40
N ALA A 125 -9.69 1.56 -1.08
CA ALA A 125 -10.93 1.53 -0.31
C ALA A 125 -11.00 2.80 0.54
N ILE A 126 -12.04 3.60 0.34
CA ILE A 126 -12.19 4.94 0.90
C ILE A 126 -13.43 4.96 1.77
N GLN A 127 -13.25 5.23 3.06
CA GLN A 127 -14.34 5.53 3.97
C GLN A 127 -14.68 7.01 3.89
N VAL A 128 -15.91 7.31 3.52
CA VAL A 128 -16.47 8.65 3.48
C VAL A 128 -17.54 8.77 4.56
N ASP A 129 -17.39 9.78 5.42
CA ASP A 129 -18.36 10.11 6.46
C ASP A 129 -19.19 11.31 5.98
N PHE A 130 -20.52 11.16 5.98
CA PHE A 130 -21.45 12.26 5.77
C PHE A 130 -21.87 12.85 7.12
N ARG A 131 -21.87 14.17 7.24
CA ARG A 131 -22.15 14.89 8.50
C ARG A 131 -23.13 16.02 8.30
N ASP A 132 -23.79 16.44 9.37
CA ASP A 132 -24.53 17.71 9.39
C ASP A 132 -23.60 18.90 9.68
N LYS A 133 -24.14 20.13 9.63
CA LYS A 133 -23.39 21.34 9.99
C LYS A 133 -22.90 21.41 11.43
N GLY A 134 -23.54 20.69 12.36
CA GLY A 134 -23.09 20.55 13.73
C GLY A 134 -21.92 19.57 13.89
N GLY A 135 -21.54 18.88 12.82
CA GLY A 135 -20.51 17.87 12.82
C GLY A 135 -21.01 16.50 13.27
N ASN A 136 -22.31 16.28 13.44
CA ASN A 136 -22.81 14.96 13.81
C ASN A 136 -22.70 14.00 12.63
N LEU A 137 -22.28 12.76 12.89
CA LEU A 137 -22.22 11.73 11.86
C LEU A 137 -23.63 11.30 11.44
N LEU A 138 -23.93 11.44 10.16
CA LEU A 138 -25.22 11.09 9.57
C LEU A 138 -25.19 9.71 8.90
N ASP A 139 -24.09 9.40 8.20
CA ASP A 139 -23.87 8.10 7.56
C ASP A 139 -22.38 7.90 7.25
N THR A 140 -21.96 6.65 7.10
CA THR A 140 -20.61 6.29 6.66
C THR A 140 -20.72 5.30 5.53
N VAL A 141 -19.92 5.49 4.48
CA VAL A 141 -19.88 4.61 3.31
C VAL A 141 -18.46 4.27 2.94
N VAL A 142 -18.25 3.07 2.43
CA VAL A 142 -16.96 2.67 1.84
C VAL A 142 -17.14 2.56 0.33
N VAL A 143 -16.30 3.26 -0.43
CA VAL A 143 -16.23 3.16 -1.88
C VAL A 143 -14.89 2.55 -2.29
N THR A 144 -14.94 1.62 -3.24
CA THR A 144 -13.76 0.95 -3.76
C THR A 144 -13.47 1.43 -5.18
N LEU A 145 -12.26 1.92 -5.43
CA LEU A 145 -11.75 2.17 -6.77
C LEU A 145 -10.75 1.08 -7.12
N ASN A 146 -11.17 0.15 -7.96
CA ASN A 146 -10.30 -0.89 -8.49
C ASN A 146 -9.42 -0.34 -9.62
N ASP A 147 -8.19 -0.84 -9.71
CA ASP A 147 -7.29 -0.61 -10.84
C ASP A 147 -7.10 0.87 -11.19
N VAL A 148 -6.81 1.70 -10.18
CA VAL A 148 -6.37 3.08 -10.40
C VAL A 148 -5.00 3.03 -11.07
N PRO A 149 -4.85 3.53 -12.32
CA PRO A 149 -3.62 3.34 -13.07
C PRO A 149 -2.42 4.01 -12.41
N ALA A 150 -1.22 3.50 -12.71
CA ALA A 150 0.03 4.09 -12.26
C ALA A 150 0.16 5.56 -12.68
N GLY A 151 0.53 6.44 -11.74
CA GLY A 151 0.72 7.87 -11.98
C GLY A 151 -0.56 8.63 -12.37
N ALA A 152 -1.75 8.05 -12.19
CA ALA A 152 -3.01 8.61 -12.65
C ALA A 152 -4.08 8.64 -11.55
N ALA A 153 -5.18 9.34 -11.84
CA ALA A 153 -6.34 9.41 -10.96
C ALA A 153 -7.54 8.64 -11.53
N LYS A 154 -8.41 8.18 -10.62
CA LYS A 154 -9.71 7.61 -10.96
C LYS A 154 -10.78 8.16 -10.04
N ASP A 155 -12.00 8.22 -10.56
CA ASP A 155 -13.16 8.74 -9.87
C ASP A 155 -14.13 7.63 -9.47
N ALA A 156 -14.84 7.87 -8.38
CA ALA A 156 -16.03 7.14 -7.98
C ALA A 156 -17.01 8.09 -7.29
N THR A 157 -18.23 7.60 -7.05
CA THR A 157 -19.25 8.32 -6.29
C THR A 157 -19.46 7.62 -4.96
N ALA A 158 -19.19 8.32 -3.86
CA ALA A 158 -19.66 7.91 -2.55
C ALA A 158 -21.12 8.32 -2.43
N ARG A 159 -22.01 7.36 -2.19
CA ARG A 159 -23.46 7.56 -2.09
C ARG A 159 -23.96 7.02 -0.77
N SER A 160 -24.66 7.82 0.02
CA SER A 160 -25.20 7.42 1.31
C SER A 160 -26.16 6.23 1.17
N THR A 161 -26.19 5.37 2.19
CA THR A 161 -27.06 4.18 2.22
C THR A 161 -28.49 4.57 2.60
N ARG A 162 -28.64 5.64 3.40
CA ARG A 162 -29.92 6.19 3.86
C ARG A 162 -30.23 7.54 3.23
N THR A 163 -31.50 7.93 3.25
CA THR A 163 -31.93 9.28 2.88
C THR A 163 -31.35 10.30 3.87
N LEU A 164 -30.76 11.38 3.37
CA LEU A 164 -30.24 12.47 4.18
C LEU A 164 -30.92 13.79 3.78
N SER A 165 -30.99 14.74 4.71
CA SER A 165 -31.68 16.02 4.50
C SER A 165 -30.98 17.13 5.28
N GLY A 166 -31.23 18.38 4.89
CA GLY A 166 -30.55 19.54 5.43
C GLY A 166 -29.17 19.78 4.81
N ASP A 167 -28.36 20.59 5.48
CA ASP A 167 -26.98 20.88 5.06
C ASP A 167 -26.07 19.69 5.40
N VAL A 168 -25.73 18.89 4.39
CA VAL A 168 -24.84 17.72 4.51
C VAL A 168 -23.44 18.06 3.99
N THR A 169 -22.42 17.68 4.75
CA THR A 169 -21.00 17.72 4.35
C THR A 169 -20.43 16.31 4.27
N ALA A 170 -19.27 16.14 3.65
CA ALA A 170 -18.58 14.86 3.57
C ALA A 170 -17.07 15.02 3.83
N ASP A 171 -16.47 14.04 4.51
CA ASP A 171 -15.02 13.97 4.76
C ASP A 171 -14.49 12.56 4.48
N VAL A 172 -13.21 12.46 4.09
CA VAL A 172 -12.51 11.17 4.01
C VAL A 172 -12.05 10.79 5.41
N ALA A 173 -12.80 9.92 6.09
CA ALA A 173 -12.40 9.44 7.40
C ALA A 173 -11.09 8.65 7.32
N ARG A 174 -10.99 7.74 6.34
CA ARG A 174 -9.85 6.85 6.10
C ARG A 174 -9.79 6.46 4.64
N ALA A 175 -8.59 6.26 4.10
CA ALA A 175 -8.42 5.56 2.83
C ALA A 175 -7.27 4.56 2.95
N VAL A 176 -7.44 3.40 2.30
CA VAL A 176 -6.38 2.40 2.19
C VAL A 176 -6.09 2.01 0.76
N ARG A 177 -4.82 1.71 0.46
CA ARG A 177 -4.34 1.30 -0.87
C ARG A 177 -3.68 -0.08 -0.83
N THR A 178 -3.94 -0.91 -1.84
CA THR A 178 -3.34 -2.25 -2.01
C THR A 178 -2.77 -2.43 -3.41
#